data_AF-X1KQJ4-F1
#
_entry.id   AF-X1KQJ4-F1
#
_cell.length_a   1.000
_cell.length_b   1.000
_cell.length_c   1.000
_cell.angle_alpha   90.00
_cell.angle_beta   90.00
_cell.angle_gamma   90.00
#
_symmetry.space_group_name_H-M   'P 1'
#
loop_
_entity.id
_entity.type
_entity.pdbx_description
1 polymer ?
#
loop_
_entity_poly.entity_id
_entity_poly.type
_entity_poly.pdbx_seq_one_letter_code
_entity_poly.pdbx_strand_id
1 'polypeptide(L)'
;YYPFIVPSLFGQGLRGALFIYIFRQFFRGFPQELEDAARIDGAGGFRIYLQVFLPLAKPAILVVFLFSFVWHWNDYYEPSVYLMDPSKYTLPVGLINLWNSLAMIMGGFGATAISIWNEGVEMAGCFLVIVLPLILYAFAQKYFVSSIERTGLVE
;
A
#
# COMPACT_ATOMS: atom_id res chain seq x y z
N TYR A 1 -8.90 -11.52 -8.67
CA TYR A 1 -7.65 -11.07 -8.02
C TYR A 1 -6.46 -10.96 -8.98
N TYR A 2 -6.30 -11.85 -9.97
CA TYR A 2 -5.23 -11.73 -10.99
C TYR A 2 -5.15 -10.37 -11.72
N PRO A 3 -6.26 -9.67 -12.03
CA PRO A 3 -6.21 -8.35 -12.66
C PRO A 3 -5.41 -7.32 -11.87
N PHE A 4 -5.30 -7.47 -10.54
CA PHE A 4 -4.54 -6.55 -9.68
C PHE A 4 -3.07 -6.99 -9.51
N ILE A 5 -2.86 -8.30 -9.32
CA ILE A 5 -1.54 -8.86 -8.99
C ILE A 5 -0.60 -8.79 -10.18
N VAL A 6 -1.09 -9.16 -11.37
CA VAL A 6 -0.22 -9.28 -12.56
C VAL A 6 0.33 -7.91 -12.96
N PRO A 7 -0.46 -6.84 -13.14
CA PRO A 7 0.09 -5.52 -13.44
C PRO A 7 1.02 -5.01 -12.34
N SER A 8 0.67 -5.23 -11.07
CA SER A 8 1.51 -4.80 -9.94
C SER A 8 2.90 -5.43 -9.93
N LEU A 9 3.01 -6.72 -10.29
CA LEU A 9 4.30 -7.42 -10.41
C LEU A 9 5.21 -6.82 -11.49
N PHE A 10 4.63 -6.31 -12.58
CA PHE A 10 5.37 -5.66 -13.66
C PHE A 10 5.55 -4.15 -13.44
N GLY A 11 5.27 -3.64 -12.24
CA GLY A 11 5.40 -2.21 -11.91
C GLY A 11 4.29 -1.33 -12.52
N GLN A 12 3.23 -1.95 -13.03
CA GLN A 12 2.05 -1.31 -13.61
C GLN A 12 0.85 -1.31 -12.63
N GLY A 13 1.09 -1.56 -11.34
CA GLY A 13 0.08 -1.46 -10.30
C GLY A 13 -0.24 -0.01 -9.94
N LEU A 14 -1.11 0.19 -8.94
CA LEU A 14 -1.54 1.51 -8.50
C LEU A 14 -0.33 2.40 -8.15
N ARG A 15 -0.13 3.45 -8.95
CA ARG A 15 1.00 4.40 -8.86
C ARG A 15 2.39 3.73 -8.96
N GLY A 16 2.49 2.58 -9.64
CA GLY A 16 3.74 1.84 -9.82
C GLY A 16 4.89 2.64 -10.45
N ALA A 17 4.59 3.51 -11.42
CA ALA A 17 5.57 4.39 -12.05
C ALA A 17 6.26 5.34 -11.03
N LEU A 18 5.53 5.82 -10.02
CA LEU A 18 6.09 6.66 -8.97
C LEU A 18 7.05 5.86 -8.07
N PHE A 19 6.72 4.61 -7.75
CA PHE A 19 7.58 3.76 -6.94
C PHE A 19 8.88 3.41 -7.66
N ILE A 20 8.82 3.12 -8.96
CA ILE A 20 10.01 2.95 -9.81
C ILE A 20 10.85 4.24 -9.78
N TYR A 21 10.20 5.39 -9.91
CA TYR A 21 10.89 6.68 -9.85
C TYR A 21 11.59 6.90 -8.50
N ILE A 22 10.91 6.64 -7.38
CA ILE A 22 11.49 6.78 -6.03
C ILE A 22 12.72 5.89 -5.88
N PHE A 23 12.62 4.61 -6.24
CA PHE A 23 13.76 3.69 -6.18
C PHE A 23 14.91 4.15 -7.08
N ARG A 24 14.60 4.58 -8.32
CA ARG A 24 15.61 5.09 -9.23
C ARG A 24 16.34 6.30 -8.64
N GLN A 25 15.64 7.28 -8.09
CA GLN A 25 16.29 8.45 -7.49
C GLN A 25 17.10 8.08 -6.26
N PHE A 26 16.59 7.16 -5.44
CA PHE A 26 17.31 6.67 -4.26
C PHE A 26 18.62 5.98 -4.65
N PHE A 27 18.58 5.06 -5.63
CA PHE A 27 19.78 4.36 -6.09
C PHE A 27 20.80 5.28 -6.77
N ARG A 28 20.35 6.33 -7.47
CA ARG A 28 21.24 7.35 -8.05
C ARG A 28 22.02 8.16 -7.01
N GLY A 29 21.60 8.14 -5.75
CA GLY A 29 22.32 8.78 -4.66
C GLY A 29 23.54 7.99 -4.16
N PHE A 30 23.72 6.74 -4.61
CA PHE A 30 24.86 5.93 -4.17
C PHE A 30 26.14 6.19 -4.98
N PRO A 31 27.31 6.17 -4.32
CA PRO A 31 28.62 6.24 -4.98
C PRO A 31 28.81 5.08 -5.96
N GLN A 32 29.39 5.35 -7.12
CA GLN A 32 29.68 4.33 -8.15
C GLN A 32 30.74 3.32 -7.65
N GLU A 33 31.59 3.74 -6.73
CA GLU A 33 32.67 2.95 -6.13
C GLU A 33 32.15 1.68 -5.42
N LEU A 34 30.90 1.69 -4.91
CA LEU A 34 30.27 0.51 -4.30
C LEU A 34 30.04 -0.60 -5.33
N GLU A 35 29.66 -0.23 -6.56
CA GLU A 35 29.45 -1.19 -7.64
C GLU A 35 30.79 -1.71 -8.16
N ASP A 36 31.79 -0.83 -8.32
CA ASP A 36 33.12 -1.21 -8.80
C ASP A 36 33.84 -2.14 -7.81
N ALA A 37 33.75 -1.89 -6.51
CA ALA A 37 34.30 -2.77 -5.47
C ALA A 37 33.65 -4.17 -5.53
N ALA A 38 32.32 -4.24 -5.62
CA ALA A 38 31.62 -5.51 -5.70
C ALA A 38 31.94 -6.30 -6.99
N ARG A 39 32.20 -5.59 -8.09
CA ARG A 39 32.67 -6.21 -9.35
C ARG A 39 34.10 -6.76 -9.23
N ILE A 40 34.99 -6.05 -8.53
CA ILE A 40 36.35 -6.53 -8.23
C ILE A 40 36.30 -7.83 -7.40
N ASP A 41 35.34 -7.93 -6.47
CA ASP A 41 35.07 -9.14 -5.68
C ASP A 41 34.38 -10.28 -6.49
N GLY A 42 34.19 -10.10 -7.80
CA GLY A 42 33.61 -11.10 -8.69
C GLY A 42 32.08 -11.22 -8.60
N ALA A 43 31.37 -10.24 -8.02
CA ALA A 43 29.92 -10.25 -7.99
C ALA A 43 29.32 -9.84 -9.35
N GLY A 44 28.39 -10.64 -9.88
CA GLY A 44 27.59 -10.26 -11.05
C GLY A 44 26.47 -9.27 -10.70
N GLY A 45 25.92 -8.56 -11.69
CA GLY A 45 24.94 -7.47 -11.46
C GLY A 45 23.74 -7.83 -10.58
N PHE A 46 23.16 -9.03 -10.75
CA PHE A 46 22.05 -9.49 -9.91
C PHE A 46 22.47 -9.69 -8.45
N ARG A 47 23.68 -10.22 -8.22
CA ARG A 47 24.26 -10.40 -6.88
C ARG A 47 24.56 -9.05 -6.23
N ILE A 48 25.11 -8.10 -7.00
CA ILE A 48 25.37 -6.72 -6.53
C ILE A 48 24.04 -6.07 -6.09
N TYR A 49 23.00 -6.16 -6.92
CA TYR A 49 21.69 -5.61 -6.57
C TYR A 49 21.15 -6.21 -5.26
N LEU A 50 21.09 -7.54 -5.13
CA LEU A 50 20.48 -8.21 -3.97
C LEU A 50 21.31 -8.08 -2.69
N GLN A 51 22.63 -8.13 -2.78
CA GLN A 51 23.52 -8.20 -1.61
C GLN A 51 24.09 -6.83 -1.20
N VAL A 52 24.15 -5.86 -2.11
CA VAL A 52 24.71 -4.53 -1.84
C VAL A 52 23.60 -3.47 -1.84
N PHE A 53 22.95 -3.24 -2.98
CA PHE A 53 22.00 -2.12 -3.13
C PHE A 53 20.69 -2.32 -2.37
N LEU A 54 20.09 -3.51 -2.45
CA LEU A 54 18.81 -3.82 -1.81
C LEU A 54 18.83 -3.64 -0.27
N PRO A 55 19.83 -4.16 0.49
CA PRO A 55 19.88 -3.93 1.93
C PRO A 55 20.19 -2.48 2.32
N LEU A 56 20.87 -1.72 1.46
CA LEU A 56 21.07 -0.28 1.65
C LEU A 56 19.78 0.52 1.37
N ALA A 57 18.88 -0.01 0.53
CA ALA A 57 17.60 0.59 0.19
C ALA A 57 16.49 0.41 1.22
N LYS A 58 16.76 -0.11 2.42
CA LYS A 58 15.77 -0.24 3.51
C LYS A 58 14.92 1.02 3.73
N PRO A 59 15.47 2.26 3.75
CA PRO A 59 14.65 3.47 3.89
C PRO A 59 13.67 3.66 2.72
N ALA A 60 14.13 3.52 1.48
CA ALA A 60 13.28 3.63 0.30
C ALA A 60 12.21 2.53 0.24
N ILE A 61 12.58 1.29 0.61
CA ILE A 61 11.64 0.15 0.71
C ILE A 61 10.52 0.48 1.69
N LEU A 62 10.85 1.02 2.87
CA LEU A 62 9.86 1.41 3.87
C LEU A 62 8.90 2.48 3.30
N VAL A 63 9.43 3.54 2.68
CA VAL A 63 8.63 4.62 2.08
C VAL A 63 7.67 4.07 1.03
N VAL A 64 8.19 3.29 0.07
CA VAL A 64 7.39 2.70 -1.01
C VAL A 64 6.36 1.72 -0.45
N PHE A 65 6.74 0.88 0.52
CA PHE A 65 5.84 -0.08 1.16
C PHE A 65 4.64 0.63 1.79
N LEU A 66 4.86 1.70 2.57
CA LEU A 66 3.77 2.41 3.24
C LEU A 66 2.84 3.08 2.25
N PHE A 67 3.37 3.82 1.27
CA PHE A 67 2.53 4.46 0.26
C PHE A 67 1.76 3.43 -0.57
N SER A 68 2.42 2.35 -0.97
CA SER A 68 1.77 1.25 -1.69
C SER A 68 0.66 0.61 -0.87
N PHE A 69 0.91 0.32 0.41
CA PHE A 69 -0.08 -0.25 1.31
C PHE A 69 -1.29 0.68 1.46
N VAL A 70 -1.06 1.94 1.83
CA VAL A 70 -2.13 2.91 2.06
C VAL A 70 -2.96 3.12 0.79
N TRP A 71 -2.32 3.23 -0.38
CA TRP A 71 -3.05 3.45 -1.62
C TRP A 71 -3.86 2.22 -2.03
N HIS A 72 -3.30 1.02 -2.00
CA HIS A 72 -4.07 -0.19 -2.34
C HIS A 72 -5.15 -0.50 -1.29
N TRP A 73 -4.91 -0.20 -0.02
CA TRP A 73 -5.89 -0.39 1.04
C TRP A 73 -7.12 0.51 0.90
N ASN A 74 -6.90 1.76 0.47
CA ASN A 74 -7.97 2.73 0.24
C ASN A 74 -8.51 2.70 -1.19
N ASP A 75 -8.01 1.82 -2.06
CA ASP A 75 -8.45 1.77 -3.44
C ASP A 75 -9.86 1.16 -3.53
N TYR A 76 -10.72 1.95 -4.14
CA TYR A 76 -12.10 1.59 -4.44
C TYR A 76 -12.32 1.43 -5.94
N TYR A 77 -11.62 2.21 -6.77
CA TYR A 77 -11.93 2.33 -8.18
C TYR A 77 -11.53 1.06 -8.94
N GLU A 78 -10.29 0.61 -8.82
CA GLU A 78 -9.83 -0.59 -9.53
C GLU A 78 -10.63 -1.84 -9.07
N PRO A 79 -10.81 -2.08 -7.76
CA PRO A 79 -11.55 -3.25 -7.31
C PRO A 79 -13.04 -3.21 -7.68
N SER A 80 -13.71 -2.05 -7.66
CA SER A 80 -15.13 -1.96 -8.04
C SER A 80 -15.37 -2.27 -9.52
N VAL A 81 -14.39 -2.03 -10.40
CA VAL A 81 -14.49 -2.33 -11.84
C VAL A 81 -14.27 -3.83 -12.13
N TYR A 82 -13.39 -4.50 -11.39
CA TYR A 82 -13.02 -5.90 -11.68
C TYR A 82 -13.70 -6.93 -10.77
N LEU A 83 -14.17 -6.54 -9.58
CA LEU A 83 -14.88 -7.42 -8.66
C LEU A 83 -16.38 -7.31 -8.89
N MET A 84 -16.96 -8.34 -9.49
CA MET A 84 -18.41 -8.44 -9.73
C MET A 84 -19.13 -9.30 -8.68
N ASP A 85 -18.37 -10.10 -7.93
CA ASP A 85 -18.88 -11.03 -6.93
C ASP A 85 -18.82 -10.36 -5.55
N PRO A 86 -19.95 -10.11 -4.87
CA PRO A 86 -19.99 -9.45 -3.56
C PRO A 86 -19.16 -10.17 -2.49
N SER A 87 -19.00 -11.49 -2.60
CA SER A 87 -18.18 -12.27 -1.64
C SER A 87 -16.68 -11.93 -1.73
N LYS A 88 -16.26 -11.24 -2.79
CA LYS A 88 -14.87 -10.90 -3.06
C LYS A 88 -14.54 -9.43 -2.85
N TYR A 89 -15.53 -8.61 -2.48
CA TYR A 89 -15.36 -7.18 -2.31
C TYR A 89 -14.27 -6.87 -1.29
N THR A 90 -13.45 -5.88 -1.63
CA THR A 90 -12.52 -5.28 -0.67
C THR A 90 -13.31 -4.47 0.35
N LEU A 91 -12.70 -4.20 1.51
CA LEU A 91 -13.36 -3.41 2.57
C LEU A 91 -13.90 -2.06 2.07
N PRO A 92 -13.19 -1.25 1.26
CA PRO A 92 -13.74 -0.01 0.69
C PRO A 92 -14.95 -0.23 -0.23
N VAL A 93 -14.92 -1.25 -1.09
CA VAL A 93 -16.04 -1.56 -2.00
C VAL A 93 -17.25 -2.08 -1.21
N GLY A 94 -17.01 -2.93 -0.21
CA GLY A 94 -18.03 -3.46 0.69
C GLY A 94 -18.68 -2.37 1.52
N LEU A 95 -17.92 -1.37 1.98
CA LEU A 95 -18.43 -0.24 2.75
C LEU A 95 -19.43 0.60 1.95
N ILE A 96 -19.13 0.90 0.68
CA ILE A 96 -20.07 1.63 -0.21
C ILE A 96 -21.31 0.78 -0.54
N ASN A 97 -21.15 -0.54 -0.67
CA ASN A 97 -22.25 -1.46 -0.93
C ASN A 97 -22.94 -1.97 0.35
N LEU A 98 -22.55 -1.48 1.53
CA LEU A 98 -23.08 -1.92 2.81
C LEU A 98 -24.59 -1.67 2.85
N TRP A 99 -25.03 -0.53 2.31
CA TRP A 99 -26.44 -0.17 2.15
C TRP A 99 -27.26 -1.28 1.46
N ASN A 100 -26.85 -1.65 0.25
CA ASN A 100 -27.55 -2.66 -0.53
C ASN A 100 -27.47 -4.05 0.14
N SER A 101 -26.34 -4.36 0.78
CA SER A 101 -26.09 -5.67 1.39
C SER A 101 -26.98 -5.91 2.61
N LEU A 102 -27.11 -4.95 3.53
CA LEU A 102 -27.97 -5.16 4.71
C LEU A 102 -29.46 -5.07 4.33
N ALA A 103 -29.84 -4.29 3.33
CA ALA A 103 -31.22 -4.20 2.86
C ALA A 103 -31.73 -5.54 2.29
N MET A 104 -30.86 -6.27 1.58
CA MET A 104 -31.15 -7.63 1.12
C MET A 104 -31.33 -8.61 2.28
N ILE A 105 -30.49 -8.52 3.32
CA ILE A 105 -30.58 -9.40 4.50
C ILE A 105 -31.86 -9.14 5.30
N MET A 106 -32.31 -7.88 5.35
CA MET A 106 -33.50 -7.47 6.11
C MET A 106 -34.83 -7.69 5.38
N GLY A 107 -34.83 -8.28 4.18
CA GLY A 107 -36.06 -8.55 3.43
C GLY A 107 -36.69 -7.32 2.76
N GLY A 108 -35.91 -6.25 2.54
CA GLY A 108 -36.33 -5.06 1.81
C GLY A 108 -36.25 -3.75 2.63
N PHE A 109 -36.53 -2.64 1.95
CA PHE A 109 -36.51 -1.28 2.52
C PHE A 109 -37.78 -0.97 3.33
N GLY A 110 -38.04 -1.74 4.39
CA GLY A 110 -39.14 -1.47 5.32
C GLY A 110 -38.79 -0.36 6.33
N ALA A 111 -39.80 0.22 6.98
CA ALA A 111 -39.63 1.28 7.99
C ALA A 111 -38.71 0.89 9.16
N THR A 112 -38.60 -0.41 9.49
CA THR A 112 -37.69 -0.96 10.51
C THR A 112 -36.24 -1.06 10.02
N ALA A 113 -36.02 -1.19 8.70
CA ALA A 113 -34.68 -1.10 8.13
C ALA A 113 -34.15 0.32 8.32
N ILE A 114 -34.96 1.34 8.00
CA ILE A 114 -34.62 2.77 8.11
C ILE A 114 -34.17 3.18 9.53
N SER A 115 -34.60 2.48 10.59
CA SER A 115 -34.18 2.78 11.97
C SER A 115 -32.87 2.12 12.41
N ILE A 116 -32.45 1.00 11.78
CA ILE A 116 -31.14 0.38 12.02
C ILE A 116 -30.08 1.04 11.13
N TRP A 117 -30.51 1.51 9.95
CA TRP A 117 -29.78 2.48 9.15
C TRP A 117 -29.61 3.78 9.94
N ASN A 118 -28.50 3.87 10.67
CA ASN A 118 -28.07 5.11 11.26
C ASN A 118 -26.68 5.48 10.72
N GLU A 119 -26.40 6.77 10.67
CA GLU A 119 -25.07 7.30 10.34
C GLU A 119 -23.97 6.66 11.22
N GLY A 120 -24.33 6.21 12.42
CA GLY A 120 -23.43 5.48 13.32
C GLY A 120 -22.93 4.13 12.78
N VAL A 121 -23.73 3.36 12.05
CA VAL A 121 -23.31 2.07 11.45
C VAL A 121 -22.32 2.33 10.32
N GLU A 122 -22.57 3.34 9.49
CA GLU A 122 -21.65 3.75 8.43
C GLU A 122 -20.33 4.28 9.02
N MET A 123 -20.42 5.14 10.04
CA MET A 123 -19.24 5.64 10.76
C MET A 123 -18.45 4.53 11.45
N ALA A 124 -19.12 3.53 12.03
CA ALA A 124 -18.46 2.37 12.61
C ALA A 124 -17.74 1.54 11.53
N GLY A 125 -18.35 1.36 10.36
CA GLY A 125 -17.72 0.76 9.20
C GLY A 125 -16.46 1.52 8.77
N CYS A 126 -16.57 2.84 8.58
CA CYS A 126 -15.43 3.71 8.27
C CYS A 126 -14.30 3.54 9.31
N PHE A 127 -14.63 3.54 10.60
CA PHE A 127 -13.66 3.38 11.68
C PHE A 127 -12.90 2.04 11.58
N LEU A 128 -13.60 0.93 11.34
CA LEU A 128 -12.97 -0.39 11.19
C LEU A 128 -12.03 -0.44 9.97
N VAL A 129 -12.38 0.24 8.86
CA VAL A 129 -11.55 0.29 7.66
C VAL A 129 -10.26 1.08 7.90
N ILE A 130 -10.30 2.18 8.66
CA ILE A 130 -9.11 3.03 8.92
C ILE A 130 -8.23 2.51 10.06
N VAL A 131 -8.75 1.65 10.95
CA VAL A 131 -8.00 1.12 12.10
C VAL A 131 -6.72 0.40 11.66
N LEU A 132 -6.76 -0.42 10.61
CA LEU A 132 -5.56 -1.14 10.17
C LEU A 132 -4.48 -0.19 9.61
N PRO A 133 -4.80 0.75 8.69
CA PRO A 133 -3.86 1.81 8.31
C PRO A 133 -3.31 2.62 9.47
N LEU A 134 -4.14 2.94 10.49
CA LEU A 134 -3.70 3.67 11.67
C LEU A 134 -2.68 2.89 12.50
N ILE A 135 -2.93 1.59 12.71
CA ILE A 135 -2.00 0.70 13.41
C ILE A 135 -0.67 0.67 12.65
N LEU A 136 -0.72 0.43 11.34
CA LEU A 136 0.48 0.40 10.49
C LEU A 136 1.25 1.73 10.55
N TYR A 137 0.55 2.86 10.50
CA TYR A 137 1.16 4.18 10.64
C TYR A 137 1.83 4.37 12.01
N ALA A 138 1.18 3.98 13.11
CA ALA A 138 1.77 4.09 14.45
C ALA A 138 3.08 3.29 14.60
N PHE A 139 3.18 2.13 13.94
CA PHE A 139 4.42 1.36 13.89
C PHE A 139 5.45 1.96 12.94
N ALA A 140 5.02 2.50 11.81
CA ALA A 140 5.90 3.02 10.77
C ALA A 140 6.48 4.41 11.07
N GLN A 141 5.77 5.25 11.82
CA GLN A 141 6.14 6.64 12.12
C GLN A 141 7.54 6.73 12.75
N LYS A 142 7.86 5.85 13.70
CA LYS A 142 9.19 5.79 14.34
C LYS A 142 10.33 5.51 13.35
N TYR A 143 10.10 4.68 12.34
CA TYR A 143 11.09 4.43 11.29
C TYR A 143 11.24 5.63 10.36
N PHE A 144 10.14 6.31 10.02
CA PHE A 144 10.15 7.53 9.21
C PHE A 144 10.93 8.66 9.90
N VAL A 145 10.66 8.90 11.18
CA VAL A 145 11.36 9.92 11.99
C VAL A 145 12.86 9.61 12.05
N SER A 146 13.23 8.36 12.36
CA SER A 146 14.65 7.96 12.41
C SER A 146 15.38 8.08 11.07
N SER A 147 14.67 7.95 9.94
CA SER A 147 15.26 8.12 8.61
C SER A 147 15.57 9.58 8.29
N ILE A 148 14.72 10.51 8.74
CA ILE A 148 14.88 11.96 8.53
C ILE A 148 16.02 12.48 9.40
N GLU A 149 16.11 12.02 10.65
CA GLU A 149 17.18 12.39 11.59
C GLU A 149 18.56 11.98 11.06
N ARG A 150 18.69 10.80 10.44
CA ARG A 150 19.97 10.34 9.88
C ARG A 150 20.42 11.12 8.64
N THR A 151 19.50 11.76 7.93
CA THR A 151 19.83 12.63 6.78
C THR A 151 20.19 14.06 7.18
N GLY A 152 19.86 14.50 8.40
CA GLY A 152 20.20 15.82 8.93
C GLY A 152 21.52 15.90 9.71
N LEU A 153 22.17 14.76 10.00
CA LEU A 153 23.44 14.69 10.74
C LEU A 153 24.69 14.79 9.85
N VAL A 154 24.56 15.40 8.67
CA VAL A 154 25.69 15.72 7.78
C VAL A 154 25.64 17.21 7.43
N GLU A 155 25.67 18.04 8.45
CA GLU A 155 26.22 19.42 8.40
C GLU A 155 27.14 19.62 9.61
#